data_AF-A0A024FKX0-F1
#
_entry.id   AF-A0A024FKX0-F1
#
_cell.length_a   1.000
_cell.length_b   1.000
_cell.length_c   1.000
_cell.angle_alpha   90.00
_cell.angle_beta   90.00
_cell.angle_gamma   90.00
#
_symmetry.space_group_name_H-M   'P 1'
#
loop_
_entity.id
_entity.type
_entity.pdbx_description
1 polymer ?
#
loop_
_entity_poly.entity_id
_entity_poly.type
_entity_poly.pdbx_seq_one_letter_code
_entity_poly.pdbx_strand_id
1 'polypeptide(L)'
;MPKWFEAIFNTPSHHRVHHGSNPIYLDRNHAGILIIWDRFFGTFQPELGDEKVTYGLVKNIETYNPVKIAFIEWWRMFKDTFTGEKSLKNRILYLIKPPGWKHDGTGKISDDLRKEWLNSKTIK
;
A
#
# COMPACT_ATOMS: atom_id res chain seq x y z
N MET A 1 -10.74 22.01 -0.15
CA MET A 1 -12.03 22.18 0.56
C MET A 1 -11.77 23.00 1.83
N PRO A 2 -12.79 23.51 2.55
CA PRO A 2 -12.56 24.12 3.86
C PRO A 2 -11.86 23.14 4.83
N LYS A 3 -10.93 23.63 5.65
CA LYS A 3 -10.07 22.79 6.50
C LYS A 3 -10.85 21.88 7.45
N TRP A 4 -11.96 22.35 8.02
CA TRP A 4 -12.80 21.56 8.92
C TRP A 4 -13.43 20.36 8.20
N PHE A 5 -13.76 20.50 6.91
CA PHE A 5 -14.36 19.44 6.13
C PHE A 5 -13.32 18.34 5.83
N GLU A 6 -12.10 18.73 5.45
CA GLU A 6 -10.97 17.80 5.24
C GLU A 6 -10.45 17.18 6.55
N ALA A 7 -10.79 17.75 7.71
CA ALA A 7 -10.48 17.14 8.99
C ALA A 7 -11.37 15.92 9.28
N ILE A 8 -12.63 15.92 8.82
CA ILE A 8 -13.66 14.95 9.20
C ILE A 8 -14.01 13.99 8.06
N PHE A 9 -14.14 14.48 6.83
CA PHE A 9 -14.63 13.72 5.69
C PHE A 9 -13.53 13.32 4.71
N ASN A 10 -13.73 12.18 4.03
CA ASN A 10 -12.97 11.83 2.86
C ASN A 10 -13.29 12.84 1.73
N THR A 11 -12.26 13.35 1.08
CA THR A 11 -12.35 14.34 0.01
C THR A 11 -11.66 13.81 -1.24
N PRO A 12 -11.87 14.42 -2.42
CA PRO A 12 -11.16 14.01 -3.62
C PRO A 12 -9.63 13.97 -3.45
N SER A 13 -9.04 14.84 -2.62
CA SER A 13 -7.60 14.82 -2.32
C SER A 13 -7.20 13.57 -1.52
N HIS A 14 -7.94 13.24 -0.47
CA HIS A 14 -7.68 12.04 0.33
C HIS A 14 -7.83 10.76 -0.51
N HIS A 15 -8.84 10.72 -1.38
CA HIS A 15 -9.10 9.60 -2.27
C HIS A 15 -8.04 9.46 -3.38
N ARG A 16 -7.47 10.56 -3.89
CA ARG A 16 -6.32 10.49 -4.80
C ARG A 16 -5.12 9.84 -4.12
N VAL A 17 -4.80 10.26 -2.89
CA VAL A 17 -3.74 9.63 -2.10
C VAL A 17 -4.00 8.14 -1.89
N HIS A 18 -5.25 7.75 -1.58
CA HIS A 18 -5.62 6.34 -1.46
C HIS A 18 -5.32 5.52 -2.73
N HIS A 19 -5.51 6.11 -3.92
CA HIS A 19 -5.18 5.48 -5.20
C HIS A 19 -3.72 5.69 -5.64
N GLY A 20 -2.89 6.32 -4.82
CA GLY A 20 -1.50 6.61 -5.12
C GLY A 20 -0.60 5.38 -4.98
N SER A 21 0.26 5.17 -5.96
CA SER A 21 1.29 4.14 -5.96
C SER A 21 2.69 4.69 -5.61
N ASN A 22 2.83 6.00 -5.34
CA ASN A 22 4.07 6.57 -4.82
C ASN A 22 4.35 5.99 -3.42
N PRO A 23 5.61 5.73 -3.03
CA PRO A 23 5.92 5.15 -1.72
C PRO A 23 5.33 5.91 -0.52
N ILE A 24 5.23 7.23 -0.60
CA ILE A 24 4.62 8.07 0.45
C ILE A 24 3.11 7.85 0.63
N TYR A 25 2.42 7.41 -0.43
CA TYR A 25 0.97 7.24 -0.47
C TYR A 25 0.51 5.78 -0.29
N LEU A 26 1.42 4.80 -0.30
CA LEU A 26 1.08 3.39 -0.08
C LEU A 26 0.47 3.15 1.30
N ASP A 27 -0.60 2.36 1.34
CA ASP A 27 -1.35 2.00 2.55
C ASP A 27 -1.76 3.23 3.39
N ARG A 28 -2.39 4.21 2.74
CA ARG A 28 -2.89 5.44 3.37
C ARG A 28 -4.33 5.75 2.99
N ASN A 29 -5.00 6.51 3.85
CA ASN A 29 -6.35 7.04 3.65
C ASN A 29 -7.39 5.96 3.29
N HIS A 30 -7.55 4.96 4.15
CA HIS A 30 -8.41 3.81 3.95
C HIS A 30 -9.91 4.10 4.16
N ALA A 31 -10.25 5.11 4.96
CA ALA A 31 -11.63 5.35 5.35
C ALA A 31 -12.46 5.94 4.20
N GLY A 32 -13.56 5.28 3.83
CA GLY A 32 -14.38 5.69 2.68
C GLY A 32 -15.13 7.01 2.86
N ILE A 33 -15.70 7.27 4.04
CA ILE A 33 -16.53 8.47 4.31
C ILE A 33 -15.87 9.42 5.30
N LEU A 34 -15.39 8.91 6.44
CA LEU A 34 -14.87 9.71 7.53
C LEU A 34 -13.36 9.54 7.67
N ILE A 35 -12.59 10.51 7.18
CA ILE A 35 -11.11 10.48 7.22
C ILE A 35 -10.55 10.56 8.66
N ILE A 36 -11.38 10.91 9.64
CA ILE A 36 -11.00 10.94 11.05
C ILE A 36 -10.45 9.60 11.54
N TRP A 37 -10.92 8.48 10.99
CA TRP A 37 -10.40 7.15 11.34
C TRP A 37 -8.94 6.99 10.95
N ASP A 38 -8.55 7.43 9.76
CA ASP A 38 -7.15 7.41 9.33
C ASP A 38 -6.25 8.29 10.20
N ARG A 39 -6.78 9.40 10.71
CA ARG A 39 -6.04 10.26 11.65
C ARG A 39 -5.85 9.57 13.00
N PHE A 40 -6.90 8.89 13.50
CA PHE A 40 -6.86 8.17 14.77
C PHE A 40 -5.95 6.94 14.71
N PHE A 41 -5.99 6.18 13.62
CA PHE A 41 -5.17 4.97 13.43
C PHE A 41 -3.81 5.22 12.77
N GLY A 42 -3.47 6.48 12.48
CA GLY A 42 -2.14 6.85 11.96
C GLY A 42 -1.88 6.49 10.49
N THR A 43 -2.93 6.27 9.71
CA THR A 43 -2.86 6.01 8.25
C THR A 43 -3.22 7.23 7.40
N PHE A 44 -3.44 8.40 8.02
CA PHE A 44 -3.69 9.63 7.29
C PHE A 44 -2.41 10.15 6.61
N GLN A 45 -2.53 10.48 5.32
CA GLN A 45 -1.51 11.16 4.54
C GLN A 45 -2.17 12.25 3.69
N PRO A 46 -1.80 13.53 3.85
CA PRO A 46 -2.26 14.57 2.94
C PRO A 46 -1.60 14.41 1.57
N GLU A 47 -2.30 14.86 0.53
CA GLU A 47 -1.69 15.05 -0.79
C GLU A 47 -0.64 16.16 -0.69
N LEU A 48 0.58 15.87 -1.14
CA LEU A 48 1.70 16.80 -1.07
C LEU A 48 1.74 17.63 -2.36
N GLY A 49 1.97 18.94 -2.23
CA GLY A 49 2.03 19.86 -3.37
C GLY A 49 3.26 19.63 -4.26
N ASP A 50 4.33 19.07 -3.70
CA ASP A 50 5.61 18.79 -4.34
C ASP A 50 5.78 17.33 -4.80
N GLU A 51 4.81 16.45 -4.50
CA GLU A 51 4.81 15.05 -4.93
C GLU A 51 3.47 14.67 -5.56
N LYS A 52 3.41 14.76 -6.89
CA LYS A 52 2.22 14.42 -7.67
C LYS A 52 1.86 12.94 -7.50
N VAL A 53 0.56 12.67 -7.30
CA VAL A 53 0.03 11.31 -7.22
C VAL A 53 0.22 10.57 -8.56
N THR A 54 0.92 9.45 -8.49
CA THR A 54 1.02 8.43 -9.55
C THR A 54 -0.03 7.37 -9.27
N TYR A 55 -0.87 7.06 -10.25
CA TYR A 55 -1.94 6.07 -10.09
C TYR A 55 -1.51 4.70 -10.61
N GLY A 56 -2.14 3.65 -10.08
CA GLY A 56 -1.99 2.28 -10.55
C GLY A 56 -1.41 1.38 -9.47
N LEU A 57 -0.69 0.34 -9.90
CA LEU A 57 -0.06 -0.62 -9.01
C LEU A 57 1.45 -0.36 -8.95
N VAL A 58 2.07 -0.63 -7.80
CA VAL A 58 3.54 -0.59 -7.65
C VAL A 58 4.22 -1.52 -8.66
N LYS A 59 3.58 -2.66 -8.95
CA LYS A 59 3.94 -3.57 -10.04
C LYS A 59 2.74 -3.80 -10.93
N ASN A 60 2.78 -3.27 -12.14
CA ASN A 60 1.68 -3.38 -13.08
C ASN A 60 1.42 -4.84 -13.51
N ILE A 61 0.16 -5.10 -13.86
CA ILE A 61 -0.31 -6.38 -14.40
C ILE A 61 -0.41 -6.22 -15.92
N GLU A 62 0.42 -6.94 -16.67
CA GLU A 62 0.52 -6.84 -18.13
C GLU A 62 -0.48 -7.79 -18.83
N THR A 63 -1.76 -7.70 -18.47
CA THR A 63 -2.82 -8.45 -19.13
C THR A 63 -4.17 -7.74 -19.01
N TYR A 64 -5.04 -7.96 -20.00
CA TYR A 64 -6.42 -7.45 -20.01
C TYR A 64 -7.46 -8.52 -19.67
N ASN A 65 -7.04 -9.74 -19.31
CA ASN A 65 -7.97 -10.80 -18.93
C ASN A 65 -8.52 -10.54 -17.51
N PRO A 66 -9.83 -10.32 -17.34
CA PRO A 66 -10.40 -9.92 -16.04
C PRO A 66 -10.29 -11.01 -14.97
N VAL A 67 -10.36 -12.29 -15.37
CA VAL A 67 -10.17 -13.42 -14.45
C VAL A 67 -8.73 -13.43 -13.93
N LYS A 68 -7.74 -13.23 -14.82
CA LYS A 68 -6.34 -13.14 -14.37
C LYS A 68 -6.14 -11.94 -13.45
N ILE A 69 -6.66 -10.76 -13.80
CA ILE A 69 -6.52 -9.55 -12.97
C ILE A 69 -7.10 -9.78 -11.57
N ALA A 70 -8.28 -10.39 -11.46
CA ALA A 70 -8.93 -10.63 -10.18
C ALA A 70 -8.18 -11.64 -9.28
N PHE A 71 -7.55 -12.67 -9.87
CA PHE A 71 -7.01 -13.81 -9.12
C PHE A 71 -5.48 -13.91 -9.10
N ILE A 72 -4.73 -13.08 -9.84
CA ILE A 72 -3.26 -13.21 -9.94
C ILE A 72 -2.56 -13.04 -8.59
N GLU A 73 -2.99 -12.10 -7.75
CA GLU A 73 -2.38 -11.90 -6.43
C GLU A 73 -2.73 -13.02 -5.44
N TRP A 74 -3.93 -13.60 -5.53
CA TRP A 74 -4.29 -14.82 -4.78
C TRP A 74 -3.38 -15.98 -5.16
N TRP A 75 -3.17 -16.19 -6.46
CA TRP A 75 -2.26 -17.23 -6.96
C TRP A 75 -0.82 -16.98 -6.50
N ARG A 76 -0.33 -15.73 -6.56
CA ARG A 76 1.02 -15.36 -6.07
C ARG A 76 1.16 -15.64 -4.58
N MET A 77 0.20 -15.23 -3.76
CA MET A 77 0.18 -15.51 -2.33
C MET A 77 0.21 -17.01 -2.04
N PHE A 78 -0.67 -17.81 -2.67
CA PHE A 78 -0.67 -19.26 -2.46
C PHE A 78 0.62 -19.93 -2.96
N LYS A 79 1.18 -19.46 -4.08
CA LYS A 79 2.48 -19.92 -4.55
C LYS A 79 3.56 -19.64 -3.50
N ASP A 80 3.61 -18.43 -2.96
CA ASP A 80 4.56 -18.05 -1.93
C ASP A 80 4.36 -18.86 -0.63
N THR A 81 3.12 -19.16 -0.25
CA THR A 81 2.77 -20.03 0.89
C THR A 81 3.18 -21.48 0.68
N PHE A 82 2.95 -22.07 -0.49
CA PHE A 82 3.05 -23.52 -0.70
C PHE A 82 4.35 -24.00 -1.34
N THR A 83 5.14 -23.13 -1.97
CA THR A 83 6.41 -23.51 -2.63
C THR A 83 7.65 -23.26 -1.76
N GLY A 84 8.77 -23.93 -2.07
CA GLY A 84 10.07 -23.73 -1.41
C GLY A 84 10.17 -24.32 0.01
N GLU A 85 11.37 -24.24 0.58
CA GLU A 85 11.69 -24.77 1.91
C GLU A 85 11.29 -23.78 3.00
N LYS A 86 10.14 -24.01 3.65
CA LYS A 86 9.58 -23.15 4.69
C LYS A 86 8.96 -23.97 5.81
N SER A 87 9.17 -23.52 7.05
CA SER A 87 8.47 -24.02 8.23
C SER A 87 6.96 -23.77 8.14
N LEU A 88 6.15 -24.57 8.83
CA LEU A 88 4.70 -24.40 8.87
C LEU A 88 4.30 -22.99 9.34
N LYS A 89 5.00 -22.45 10.34
CA LYS A 89 4.83 -21.07 10.82
C LYS A 89 5.00 -20.05 9.70
N ASN A 90 6.08 -20.16 8.92
CA ASN A 90 6.34 -19.22 7.83
C ASN A 90 5.26 -19.29 6.74
N ARG A 91 4.75 -20.50 6.43
CA ARG A 91 3.65 -20.67 5.47
C ARG A 91 2.39 -19.92 5.92
N ILE A 92 2.02 -20.04 7.19
CA ILE A 92 0.88 -19.30 7.76
C ILE A 92 1.12 -17.80 7.71
N LEU A 93 2.35 -17.34 7.98
CA LEU A 93 2.68 -15.91 7.93
C LEU A 93 2.48 -15.31 6.52
N TYR A 94 2.71 -16.06 5.44
CA TYR A 94 2.41 -15.58 4.08
C TYR A 94 0.91 -15.31 3.82
N LEU A 95 0.01 -15.86 4.64
CA LEU A 95 -1.43 -15.61 4.54
C LEU A 95 -1.91 -14.43 5.40
N ILE A 96 -1.06 -13.96 6.33
CA ILE A 96 -1.45 -12.96 7.36
C ILE A 96 -0.63 -11.67 7.23
N LYS A 97 0.65 -11.78 6.88
CA LYS A 97 1.56 -10.64 6.73
C LYS A 97 1.22 -9.84 5.46
N PRO A 98 1.51 -8.52 5.46
CA PRO A 98 1.23 -7.68 4.31
C PRO A 98 2.04 -8.10 3.06
N PRO A 99 1.56 -7.74 1.86
CA PRO A 99 2.30 -7.95 0.62
C PRO A 99 3.73 -7.40 0.70
N GLY A 100 4.66 -8.13 0.10
CA GLY A 100 6.08 -7.78 0.12
C GLY A 100 6.86 -8.34 1.31
N TRP A 101 6.20 -8.83 2.36
CA TRP A 101 6.89 -9.56 3.45
C TRP A 101 7.49 -10.88 2.95
N LYS A 102 8.70 -11.21 3.45
CA LYS A 102 9.34 -12.51 3.22
C LYS A 102 9.98 -13.03 4.51
N HIS A 103 9.89 -14.34 4.71
CA HIS A 103 10.41 -15.03 5.90
C HIS A 103 11.94 -14.98 6.06
N ASP A 104 12.68 -14.69 4.99
CA ASP A 104 14.15 -14.57 4.95
C ASP A 104 14.64 -13.13 5.17
N GLY A 105 13.72 -12.17 5.37
CA GLY A 105 14.05 -10.76 5.56
C GLY A 105 14.41 -9.99 4.29
N THR A 106 14.35 -10.62 3.11
CA THR A 106 14.65 -9.95 1.83
C THR A 106 13.45 -9.15 1.26
N GLY A 107 12.29 -9.28 1.90
CA GLY A 107 11.06 -8.61 1.51
C GLY A 107 11.04 -7.14 1.93
N LYS A 108 10.25 -6.33 1.23
CA LYS A 108 9.98 -4.93 1.58
C LYS A 108 8.48 -4.69 1.59
N ILE A 109 7.96 -4.17 2.68
CA ILE A 109 6.55 -3.76 2.81
C ILE A 109 6.42 -2.26 2.52
N SER A 110 5.19 -1.76 2.41
CA SER A 110 4.91 -0.35 2.11
C SER A 110 5.65 0.63 3.02
N ASP A 111 5.76 0.33 4.31
CA ASP A 111 6.49 1.17 5.27
C ASP A 111 8.00 1.21 5.00
N ASP A 112 8.61 0.11 4.55
CA ASP A 112 10.03 0.07 4.19
C ASP A 112 10.29 0.92 2.95
N LEU A 113 9.43 0.76 1.92
CA LEU A 113 9.49 1.56 0.70
C LEU A 113 9.33 3.06 1.01
N ARG A 114 8.42 3.41 1.93
CA ARG A 114 8.22 4.80 2.36
C ARG A 114 9.46 5.35 3.06
N LYS A 115 10.05 4.60 4.00
CA LYS A 115 11.27 5.02 4.71
C LYS A 115 12.43 5.24 3.75
N GLU A 116 12.65 4.32 2.81
CA GLU A 116 13.68 4.46 1.78
C GLU A 116 13.45 5.71 0.91
N TRP A 117 12.21 5.95 0.49
CA TRP A 117 11.85 7.14 -0.29
C TRP A 117 12.10 8.43 0.50
N LEU A 118 11.70 8.49 1.77
CA LEU A 118 11.94 9.66 2.63
C LEU A 118 13.43 9.93 2.81
N ASN A 119 14.23 8.88 3.10
CA ASN A 119 15.68 9.00 3.24
C ASN A 119 16.32 9.52 1.94
N SER A 120 15.84 9.10 0.77
CA SER A 120 16.34 9.56 -0.52
C SER A 120 16.07 11.04 -0.81
N LYS A 121 15.03 11.62 -0.18
CA LYS A 121 14.68 13.05 -0.30
C LYS A 121 15.50 13.92 0.65
N THR A 122 15.85 13.42 1.83
CA THR A 122 16.66 14.15 2.83
C THR A 122 18.14 14.26 2.46
N ILE A 123 18.65 13.32 1.67
CA ILE A 123 20.07 13.29 1.24
C ILE A 123 20.33 14.24 0.04
N LYS A 124 19.26 14.77 -0.58
CA LYS A 124 19.34 15.75 -1.68
C LYS A 124 19.23 17.17 -1.15
#